data_AF-A0A4D4MY42-F1
#
_entry.id   AF-A0A4D4MY42-F1
#
_cell.length_a   1.000
_cell.length_b   1.000
_cell.length_c   1.000
_cell.angle_alpha   90.00
_cell.angle_beta   90.00
_cell.angle_gamma   90.00
#
_symmetry.space_group_name_H-M   'P 1'
#
loop_
_entity.id
_entity.type
_entity.pdbx_description
1 polymer ?
#
loop_
_entity_poly.entity_id
_entity_poly.type
_entity_poly.pdbx_seq_one_letter_code
_entity_poly.pdbx_strand_id
1 'polypeptide(L)'
;MAGKWTKMSAKGQDAKDIASFCDLGTVLAGAEDVNSDATRGKTTTVEGTPAIVLHEKDGKDRYTLYVATEGKPYLLKVVSTSAKDAGTIAFSDYQKPVPAEAPKGKVLDLDALSD
;
A
#
# COMPACT_ATOMS: atom_id res chain seq x y z
N MET A 1 -0.50 -10.89 -23.66
CA MET A 1 -1.18 -12.02 -22.99
C MET A 1 -2.57 -11.58 -22.50
N ALA A 2 -3.45 -11.11 -23.39
CA ALA A 2 -4.77 -10.66 -22.94
C ALA A 2 -5.66 -11.88 -22.63
N GLY A 3 -6.38 -11.83 -21.51
CA GLY A 3 -7.39 -12.82 -21.15
C GLY A 3 -6.88 -14.19 -20.68
N LYS A 4 -5.63 -14.29 -20.21
CA LYS A 4 -5.08 -15.53 -19.63
C LYS A 4 -4.71 -15.34 -18.16
N TRP A 5 -4.95 -16.36 -17.37
CA TRP A 5 -4.56 -16.41 -15.97
C TRP A 5 -3.27 -17.20 -15.80
N THR A 6 -2.41 -16.72 -14.91
CA THR A 6 -1.17 -17.38 -14.52
C THR A 6 -1.12 -17.54 -13.01
N LYS A 7 -0.42 -18.56 -12.53
CA LYS A 7 -0.07 -18.72 -11.12
C LYS A 7 1.45 -18.88 -10.99
N MET A 8 1.94 -18.50 -9.82
CA MET A 8 3.31 -18.75 -9.35
C MET A 8 3.27 -18.94 -7.85
N SER A 9 4.28 -19.59 -7.30
CA SER A 9 4.47 -19.74 -5.86
C SER A 9 4.70 -18.39 -5.21
N ALA A 10 3.94 -18.08 -4.17
CA ALA A 10 4.18 -16.91 -3.31
C ALA A 10 5.52 -16.97 -2.57
N LYS A 11 6.21 -18.13 -2.60
CA LYS A 11 7.56 -18.32 -2.02
C LYS A 11 8.67 -18.25 -3.07
N GLY A 12 8.34 -18.07 -4.36
CA GLY A 12 9.31 -17.86 -5.42
C GLY A 12 10.08 -16.55 -5.23
N GLN A 13 11.30 -16.46 -5.77
CA GLN A 13 12.10 -15.23 -5.70
C GLN A 13 11.35 -14.05 -6.34
N ASP A 14 10.71 -14.30 -7.49
CA ASP A 14 10.00 -13.29 -8.27
C ASP A 14 8.69 -12.82 -7.61
N ALA A 15 8.19 -13.55 -6.61
CA ALA A 15 6.94 -13.23 -5.90
C ALA A 15 7.16 -12.39 -4.64
N LYS A 16 8.41 -12.21 -4.19
CA LYS A 16 8.72 -11.57 -2.89
C LYS A 16 8.18 -10.16 -2.77
N ASP A 17 8.35 -9.33 -3.81
CA ASP A 17 7.92 -7.94 -3.77
C ASP A 17 6.39 -7.82 -3.72
N ILE A 18 5.68 -8.65 -4.50
CA ILE A 18 4.22 -8.70 -4.50
C ILE A 18 3.70 -9.25 -3.16
N ALA A 19 4.32 -10.30 -2.63
CA ALA A 19 3.94 -10.87 -1.34
C ALA A 19 4.13 -9.87 -0.19
N SER A 20 5.25 -9.14 -0.19
CA SER A 20 5.54 -8.07 0.77
C SER A 20 4.51 -6.94 0.70
N PHE A 21 4.09 -6.55 -0.51
CA PHE A 21 3.07 -5.51 -0.70
C PHE A 21 1.68 -5.92 -0.18
N CYS A 22 1.34 -7.21 -0.23
CA CYS A 22 0.09 -7.73 0.33
C CYS A 22 0.09 -7.79 1.87
N ASP A 23 1.26 -7.72 2.51
CA ASP A 23 1.39 -7.62 3.95
C ASP A 23 1.32 -6.15 4.38
N LEU A 24 0.13 -5.70 4.76
CA LEU A 24 -0.10 -4.30 5.16
C LEU A 24 0.78 -3.87 6.33
N GLY A 25 1.12 -4.78 7.26
CA GLY A 25 2.03 -4.48 8.37
C GLY A 25 3.43 -4.14 7.87
N THR A 26 3.92 -4.90 6.90
CA THR A 26 5.21 -4.66 6.24
C THR A 26 5.21 -3.35 5.47
N VAL A 27 4.13 -3.05 4.73
CA VAL A 27 3.98 -1.77 4.02
C VAL A 27 3.98 -0.57 4.97
N LEU A 28 3.40 -0.73 6.17
CA LEU A 28 3.26 0.35 7.15
C LEU A 28 4.32 0.32 8.27
N ALA A 29 5.30 -0.59 8.22
CA ALA A 29 6.26 -0.78 9.31
C ALA A 29 7.06 0.50 9.63
N GLY A 30 7.36 1.32 8.63
CA GLY A 30 8.05 2.60 8.83
C GLY A 30 7.20 3.69 9.51
N ALA A 31 5.88 3.50 9.63
CA ALA A 31 4.95 4.45 10.24
C ALA A 31 4.72 4.19 11.75
N GLU A 32 5.36 3.16 12.32
CA GLU A 32 5.25 2.82 13.74
C GLU A 32 6.12 3.72 14.64
N ASP A 33 7.13 4.40 14.07
CA ASP A 33 8.01 5.28 14.82
C ASP A 33 7.29 6.59 15.18
N VAL A 34 7.09 6.79 16.48
CA VAL A 34 6.44 8.00 17.03
C VAL A 34 7.43 9.14 17.30
N ASN A 35 8.74 8.91 17.10
CA ASN A 35 9.78 9.94 17.19
C ASN A 35 10.15 10.48 15.80
N SER A 36 9.16 10.84 15.00
CA SER A 36 9.35 11.30 13.61
C SER A 36 9.47 12.83 13.48
N ASP A 37 9.86 13.33 12.30
CA ASP A 37 9.83 14.76 11.93
C ASP A 37 8.47 15.10 11.29
N ALA A 38 7.39 14.58 11.89
CA ALA A 38 6.02 14.88 11.49
C ALA A 38 5.65 16.30 11.92
N THR A 39 5.10 17.06 10.97
CA THR A 39 4.45 18.34 11.25
C THR A 39 3.00 18.29 10.82
N ARG A 40 2.13 18.89 11.64
CA ARG A 40 0.70 18.95 11.36
C ARG A 40 0.42 19.98 10.25
N GLY A 41 -0.26 19.53 9.20
CA GLY A 41 -0.78 20.37 8.13
C GLY A 41 -2.22 20.81 8.36
N LYS A 42 -2.90 21.18 7.26
CA LYS A 42 -4.31 21.60 7.28
C LYS A 42 -5.25 20.39 7.27
N THR A 43 -6.49 20.58 7.70
CA THR A 43 -7.56 19.61 7.46
C THR A 43 -8.01 19.65 6.00
N THR A 44 -8.52 18.52 5.51
CA THR A 44 -8.96 18.34 4.12
C THR A 44 -9.96 17.17 4.04
N THR A 45 -10.29 16.74 2.82
CA THR A 45 -11.03 15.50 2.56
C THR A 45 -10.25 14.59 1.61
N VAL A 46 -10.38 13.28 1.80
CA VAL A 46 -9.89 12.24 0.87
C VAL A 46 -11.07 11.34 0.55
N GLU A 47 -11.49 11.34 -0.72
CA GLU A 47 -12.66 10.55 -1.19
C GLU A 47 -13.91 10.75 -0.32
N GLY A 48 -14.17 12.00 0.09
CA GLY A 48 -15.29 12.36 0.96
C GLY A 48 -15.07 12.11 2.46
N THR A 49 -13.99 11.45 2.86
CA THR A 49 -13.63 11.24 4.27
C THR A 49 -12.87 12.44 4.82
N PRO A 50 -13.31 13.06 5.93
CA PRO A 50 -12.56 14.12 6.62
C PRO A 50 -11.19 13.64 7.09
N ALA A 51 -10.15 14.44 6.83
CA ALA A 51 -8.77 14.07 7.07
C ALA A 51 -7.93 15.24 7.61
N ILE A 52 -6.87 14.90 8.35
CA ILE A 52 -5.78 15.81 8.72
C ILE A 52 -4.55 15.44 7.90
N VAL A 53 -3.86 16.45 7.38
CA VAL A 53 -2.59 16.28 6.68
C VAL A 53 -1.45 16.25 7.70
N LEU A 54 -0.51 15.33 7.52
CA LEU A 54 0.78 15.30 8.20
C LEU A 54 1.90 15.38 7.15
N HIS A 55 2.89 16.23 7.38
CA HIS A 55 4.09 16.31 6.55
C HIS A 55 5.25 15.67 7.31
N GLU A 56 5.79 14.60 6.75
CA GLU A 56 6.84 13.79 7.37
C GLU A 56 8.16 13.95 6.60
N LYS A 57 9.28 13.91 7.32
CA LYS A 57 10.61 13.95 6.72
C LYS A 57 11.48 12.85 7.33
N ASP A 58 12.06 12.03 6.45
CA ASP A 58 13.10 11.08 6.82
C ASP A 58 14.37 11.39 6.02
N GLY A 59 15.31 12.10 6.65
CA GLY A 59 16.50 12.62 5.98
C GLY A 59 16.15 13.51 4.76
N LYS A 60 16.40 12.99 3.55
CA LYS A 60 16.06 13.69 2.29
C LYS A 60 14.66 13.36 1.75
N ASP A 61 14.04 12.33 2.31
CA ASP A 61 12.74 11.85 1.86
C ASP A 61 11.62 12.72 2.42
N ARG A 62 10.56 12.85 1.65
CA ARG A 62 9.42 13.73 1.95
C ARG A 62 8.13 12.99 1.69
N TYR A 63 7.31 12.89 2.73
CA TYR A 63 6.01 12.24 2.66
C TYR A 63 4.91 13.20 3.11
N THR A 64 3.75 13.11 2.48
CA THR A 64 2.52 13.72 2.96
C THR A 64 1.50 12.63 3.23
N LEU A 65 1.15 12.48 4.51
CA LEU A 65 0.19 11.50 4.99
C LEU A 65 -1.15 12.19 5.23
N TYR A 66 -2.23 11.45 4.97
CA TYR A 66 -3.60 11.91 5.18
C TYR A 66 -4.27 10.93 6.13
N VAL A 67 -4.66 11.37 7.31
CA VAL A 67 -5.22 10.51 8.36
C VAL A 67 -6.65 10.91 8.63
N ALA A 68 -7.57 9.95 8.71
CA ALA A 68 -8.98 10.20 9.02
C ALA A 68 -9.14 10.92 10.37
N THR A 69 -9.99 11.95 10.40
CA THR A 69 -10.27 12.70 11.64
C THR A 69 -11.53 12.23 12.37
N GLU A 70 -12.28 11.31 11.76
CA GLU A 70 -13.52 10.76 12.31
C GLU A 70 -13.40 9.24 12.47
N GLY A 71 -13.97 8.71 13.56
CA GLY A 71 -13.88 7.28 13.86
C GLY A 71 -12.46 6.84 14.22
N LYS A 72 -12.03 5.69 13.69
CA LYS A 72 -10.64 5.20 13.87
C LYS A 72 -9.72 6.01 12.94
N PRO A 73 -8.53 6.44 13.40
CA PRO A 73 -7.61 7.29 12.65
C PRO A 73 -6.87 6.51 11.56
N TYR A 74 -7.60 6.07 10.53
CA TYR A 74 -7.02 5.34 9.42
C TYR A 74 -6.16 6.22 8.54
N LEU A 75 -5.04 5.69 8.08
CA LEU A 75 -4.28 6.29 6.99
C LEU A 75 -5.11 6.17 5.71
N LEU A 76 -5.35 7.28 5.02
CA LEU A 76 -6.19 7.29 3.82
C LEU A 76 -5.35 7.41 2.55
N LYS A 77 -4.22 8.10 2.65
CA LYS A 77 -3.32 8.35 1.52
C LYS A 77 -1.92 8.68 2.00
N VAL A 78 -0.93 8.23 1.24
CA VAL A 78 0.47 8.63 1.34
C VAL A 78 0.92 9.14 -0.02
N VAL A 79 1.55 10.31 -0.03
CA VAL A 79 2.22 10.86 -1.21
C VAL A 79 3.71 10.96 -0.88
N SER A 80 4.54 10.23 -1.60
CA SER A 80 6.00 10.36 -1.56
C SER A 80 6.45 11.27 -2.69
N THR A 81 7.22 12.32 -2.37
CA THR A 81 7.89 13.18 -3.35
C THR A 81 9.40 12.93 -3.40
N SER A 82 9.85 11.85 -2.77
CA SER A 82 11.24 11.42 -2.73
C SER A 82 11.68 10.87 -4.09
N ALA A 83 12.90 11.15 -4.52
CA ALA A 83 13.35 10.82 -5.88
C ALA A 83 13.37 9.31 -6.21
N LYS A 84 13.58 8.47 -5.19
CA LYS A 84 13.73 7.01 -5.32
C LYS A 84 12.40 6.25 -5.32
N ASP A 85 11.35 6.84 -4.77
CA ASP A 85 10.06 6.19 -4.47
C ASP A 85 8.86 7.13 -4.69
N ALA A 86 9.00 8.10 -5.61
CA ALA A 86 7.94 9.05 -5.92
C ALA A 86 6.66 8.34 -6.34
N GLY A 87 5.55 8.64 -5.67
CA GLY A 87 4.32 7.91 -5.88
C GLY A 87 3.20 8.31 -4.92
N THR A 88 2.02 7.74 -5.17
CA THR A 88 0.85 7.89 -4.31
C THR A 88 0.25 6.52 -4.04
N ILE A 89 -0.01 6.24 -2.77
CA ILE A 89 -0.74 5.06 -2.33
C ILE A 89 -1.98 5.56 -1.61
N ALA A 90 -3.15 5.03 -1.99
CA ALA A 90 -4.42 5.29 -1.33
C ALA A 90 -4.89 4.01 -0.65
N PHE A 91 -5.48 4.17 0.54
CA PHE A 91 -6.02 3.07 1.33
C PHE A 91 -7.50 3.29 1.60
N SER A 92 -8.30 2.24 1.42
CA SER A 92 -9.74 2.27 1.59
C SER A 92 -10.25 0.93 2.12
N ASP A 93 -11.55 0.83 2.36
CA ASP A 93 -12.22 -0.44 2.69
C ASP A 93 -11.63 -1.22 3.87
N TYR A 94 -11.09 -0.48 4.86
CA TYR A 94 -10.57 -1.04 6.10
C TYR A 94 -11.57 -1.99 6.77
N GLN A 95 -11.06 -3.11 7.28
CA GLN A 95 -11.83 -4.17 7.94
C GLN A 95 -12.90 -4.85 7.07
N LYS A 96 -12.93 -4.60 5.75
CA LYS A 96 -13.82 -5.36 4.85
C LYS A 96 -13.13 -6.65 4.40
N PRO A 97 -13.86 -7.78 4.34
CA PRO A 97 -13.33 -9.01 3.77
C PRO A 97 -12.94 -8.82 2.30
N VAL A 98 -11.80 -9.38 1.90
CA VAL A 98 -11.36 -9.42 0.50
C VAL A 98 -11.88 -10.71 -0.15
N PRO A 99 -12.80 -10.65 -1.13
CA PRO A 99 -13.36 -11.84 -1.77
C PRO A 99 -12.42 -12.37 -2.86
N ALA A 100 -11.27 -12.93 -2.45
CA ALA A 100 -10.30 -13.51 -3.36
C ALA A 100 -10.72 -14.94 -3.75
N GLU A 101 -11.08 -15.14 -5.02
CA GLU A 101 -11.39 -16.45 -5.60
C GLU A 101 -10.41 -16.79 -6.72
N ALA A 102 -10.11 -18.08 -6.87
CA ALA A 102 -9.31 -18.54 -8.00
C ALA A 102 -10.06 -18.25 -9.32
N PRO A 103 -9.36 -17.76 -10.35
CA PRO A 103 -10.00 -17.49 -11.63
C PRO A 103 -10.50 -18.77 -12.29
N LYS A 104 -11.63 -18.67 -13.00
CA LYS A 104 -12.19 -19.78 -13.78
C LYS A 104 -11.38 -19.98 -15.08
N GLY A 105 -11.32 -21.22 -15.54
CA GLY A 105 -10.68 -21.59 -16.81
C GLY A 105 -9.22 -22.01 -16.65
N LYS A 106 -8.46 -21.95 -17.76
CA LYS A 106 -7.06 -22.42 -17.78
C LYS A 106 -6.15 -21.41 -17.08
N VAL A 107 -5.48 -21.86 -16.02
CA VAL A 107 -4.42 -21.12 -15.32
C VAL A 107 -3.08 -21.75 -15.68
N LEU A 108 -2.17 -20.96 -16.22
CA LEU A 108 -0.82 -21.40 -16.56
C LEU A 108 0.08 -21.32 -15.34
N ASP A 109 0.76 -22.42 -15.02
CA ASP A 109 1.76 -22.46 -13.95
C ASP A 109 3.09 -21.94 -14.49
N LEU A 110 3.54 -20.79 -13.97
CA LEU A 110 4.80 -20.19 -14.41
C LEU A 110 6.02 -20.91 -13.81
N ASP A 111 5.87 -21.50 -12.63
CA ASP A 111 6.96 -22.23 -11.97
C ASP A 111 7.32 -23.51 -12.73
N ALA A 112 6.36 -24.08 -13.47
CA ALA A 112 6.54 -25.27 -14.29
C ALA A 112 7.10 -24.97 -15.70
N LEU A 113 7.38 -23.71 -16.04
CA LEU A 113 7.93 -23.30 -17.34
C LEU A 113 9.42 -22.91 -17.28
N SER A 114 9.98 -22.84 -16.09
CA SER A 114 11.38 -22.51 -15.84
C SER A 114 12.22 -23.80 -15.87
N ASP A 115 12.52 -24.28 -17.08
CA ASP A 115 13.60 -25.25 -17.35
C ASP A 115 14.96 -24.55 -17.47
#